data_AF-A0A7S2UW13-F1
#
_entry.id   AF-A0A7S2UW13-F1
#
_cell.length_a   1.000
_cell.length_b   1.000
_cell.length_c   1.000
_cell.angle_alpha   90.00
_cell.angle_beta   90.00
_cell.angle_gamma   90.00
#
_symmetry.space_group_name_H-M   'P 1'
#
loop_
_entity.id
_entity.type
_entity.pdbx_description
1 polymer ?
#
loop_
_entity_poly.entity_id
_entity_poly.type
_entity_poly.pdbx_seq_one_letter_code
_entity_poly.pdbx_strand_id
1 'polypeptide(L)'
;QIQVLNYVYQGVTLKLVERENRRTDTEYEDSMISKLFVFQFINSFSSFIYLAFISKFIEDPDVGTCSGLDCMEALATNLVIIYMVQLISGNMTEVILPYVKYRMKLRAETKEKKDEKGPRERTQITQEEIDYALEEYDVMMSTISDYAEMAIQFGYLTLFVAAMPLAPLLALISNWVEIRSDAFKLLTNYRRPVPVQCQDIGTWQSIFTIISCAAVMSNAALVFFVMESVAGDMSATGRVWGFIITLYIVFVLQFGV
;
A
#
# COMPACT_ATOMS: atom_id res chain seq x y z
N GLN A 1 -14.21 6.63 1.47
CA GLN A 1 -14.28 6.25 2.91
C GLN A 1 -12.88 5.92 3.47
N ILE A 2 -12.10 5.06 2.80
CA ILE A 2 -10.75 4.64 3.23
C ILE A 2 -9.76 5.82 3.40
N GLN A 3 -9.66 6.73 2.42
CA GLN A 3 -8.68 7.84 2.50
C GLN A 3 -8.97 8.84 3.63
N VAL A 4 -10.24 9.16 3.90
CA VAL A 4 -10.63 10.05 5.01
C VAL A 4 -10.27 9.42 6.36
N LEU A 5 -10.52 8.11 6.48
CA LEU A 5 -10.22 7.37 7.68
C LEU A 5 -8.71 7.27 7.93
N ASN A 6 -7.92 7.08 6.87
CA ASN A 6 -6.45 7.12 6.93
C ASN A 6 -5.95 8.49 7.39
N TYR A 7 -6.51 9.58 6.87
CA TYR A 7 -6.14 10.95 7.30
C TYR A 7 -6.45 11.20 8.78
N VAL A 8 -7.64 10.81 9.25
CA VAL A 8 -8.01 10.91 10.67
C VAL A 8 -7.08 10.05 11.53
N TYR A 9 -6.79 8.82 11.10
CA TYR A 9 -5.95 7.90 11.86
C TYR A 9 -4.48 8.34 11.91
N GLN A 10 -3.96 8.99 10.86
CA GLN A 10 -2.65 9.64 10.90
C GLN A 10 -2.59 10.69 12.01
N GLY A 11 -3.60 11.57 12.11
CA GLY A 11 -3.67 12.57 13.19
C GLY A 11 -3.78 11.96 14.59
N VAL A 12 -4.47 10.84 14.74
CA VAL A 12 -4.53 10.10 16.01
C VAL A 12 -3.17 9.47 16.35
N THR A 13 -2.52 8.87 15.35
CA THR A 13 -1.24 8.17 15.53
C THR A 13 -0.15 9.15 15.94
N LEU A 14 -0.06 10.32 15.30
CA LEU A 14 0.87 11.38 15.68
C LEU A 14 0.75 11.73 17.17
N LYS A 15 -0.49 11.97 17.65
CA LYS A 15 -0.74 12.28 19.06
C LYS A 15 -0.38 11.12 20.00
N LEU A 16 -0.55 9.87 19.57
CA LEU A 16 -0.18 8.70 20.37
C LEU A 16 1.34 8.57 20.48
N VAL A 17 2.06 8.69 19.36
CA VAL A 17 3.52 8.54 19.36
C VAL A 17 4.20 9.72 20.06
N GLU A 18 3.69 10.95 19.92
CA GLU A 18 4.14 12.11 20.71
C GLU A 18 3.99 11.87 22.22
N ARG A 19 2.90 11.22 22.66
CA ARG A 19 2.70 10.86 24.07
C ARG A 19 3.62 9.73 24.54
N GLU A 20 4.13 8.88 23.66
CA GLU A 20 5.07 7.83 24.01
C GLU A 20 6.47 8.38 24.36
N ASN A 21 6.76 9.62 23.99
CA ASN A 21 8.02 10.31 24.30
C ASN A 21 9.27 9.44 24.01
N ARG A 22 9.35 8.94 22.77
CA ARG A 22 10.47 8.11 22.29
C ARG A 22 11.76 8.91 22.31
N ARG A 23 12.88 8.23 22.58
CA ARG A 23 14.18 8.88 22.81
C ARG A 23 14.88 9.26 21.51
N THR A 24 14.70 8.47 20.46
CA THR A 24 15.37 8.64 19.16
C THR A 24 14.35 8.77 18.04
N ASP A 25 14.73 9.45 16.96
CA ASP A 25 13.87 9.61 15.78
C ASP A 25 13.56 8.25 15.14
N THR A 26 14.52 7.32 15.12
CA THR A 26 14.30 5.95 14.62
C THR A 26 13.23 5.20 15.42
N GLU A 27 13.29 5.24 16.76
CA GLU A 27 12.25 4.62 17.61
C GLU A 27 10.88 5.29 17.45
N TYR A 28 10.87 6.61 17.19
CA TYR A 28 9.65 7.36 16.89
C TYR A 28 9.05 6.89 15.57
N GLU A 29 9.85 6.82 14.51
CA GLU A 29 9.48 6.36 13.17
C GLU A 29 8.96 4.91 13.20
N ASP A 30 9.68 4.00 13.85
CA ASP A 30 9.30 2.59 13.98
C ASP A 30 7.94 2.40 14.68
N SER A 31 7.72 3.17 15.75
CA SER A 31 6.46 3.18 16.50
C SER A 31 5.31 3.72 15.64
N MET A 32 5.58 4.75 14.83
CA MET A 32 4.62 5.36 13.92
C MET A 32 4.26 4.42 12.76
N ILE A 33 5.25 3.83 12.09
CA ILE A 33 5.09 2.84 11.02
C ILE A 33 4.17 1.72 11.48
N SER A 34 4.48 1.11 12.62
CA SER A 34 3.72 -0.01 13.17
C SER A 34 2.24 0.32 13.35
N LYS A 35 1.93 1.48 13.95
CA LYS A 35 0.55 1.88 14.24
C LYS A 35 -0.22 2.21 12.97
N LEU A 36 0.37 3.02 12.08
CA LEU A 36 -0.24 3.37 10.80
C LEU A 36 -0.50 2.12 9.95
N PHE A 37 0.48 1.23 9.87
CA PHE A 37 0.38 0.06 9.02
C PHE A 37 -0.65 -0.95 9.53
N VAL A 38 -0.73 -1.22 10.84
CA VAL A 38 -1.75 -2.13 11.38
C VAL A 38 -3.16 -1.67 10.99
N PHE A 39 -3.41 -0.37 11.08
CA PHE A 39 -4.69 0.19 10.69
C PHE A 39 -4.97 0.04 9.19
N GLN A 40 -4.01 0.41 8.36
CA GLN A 40 -4.12 0.28 6.91
C GLN A 40 -4.28 -1.18 6.48
N PHE A 41 -3.55 -2.11 7.12
CA PHE A 41 -3.64 -3.54 6.88
C PHE A 41 -5.07 -4.05 7.15
N ILE A 42 -5.63 -3.74 8.32
CA ILE A 42 -7.01 -4.14 8.65
C ILE A 42 -7.98 -3.58 7.61
N ASN A 43 -7.87 -2.30 7.30
CA ASN A 43 -8.80 -1.64 6.37
C ASN A 43 -8.71 -2.20 4.93
N SER A 44 -7.50 -2.54 4.49
CA SER A 44 -7.22 -3.10 3.16
C SER A 44 -7.66 -4.56 3.02
N PHE A 45 -7.39 -5.39 4.04
CA PHE A 45 -7.55 -6.84 3.95
C PHE A 45 -8.84 -7.37 4.57
N SER A 46 -9.58 -6.60 5.37
CA SER A 46 -10.81 -7.09 6.02
C SER A 46 -11.85 -7.63 5.02
N SER A 47 -12.04 -6.94 3.90
CA SER A 47 -12.97 -7.39 2.85
C SER A 47 -12.50 -8.68 2.19
N PHE A 48 -11.20 -8.82 1.91
CA PHE A 48 -10.64 -10.04 1.33
C PHE A 48 -10.70 -11.22 2.29
N ILE A 49 -10.38 -11.00 3.57
CA ILE A 49 -10.49 -12.04 4.60
C ILE A 49 -11.95 -12.48 4.76
N TYR A 50 -12.88 -11.53 4.76
CA TYR A 50 -14.31 -11.83 4.79
C TYR A 50 -14.72 -12.67 3.59
N LEU A 51 -14.38 -12.25 2.37
CA LEU A 51 -14.70 -12.98 1.15
C LEU A 51 -14.03 -14.35 1.08
N ALA A 52 -12.79 -14.47 1.53
CA ALA A 52 -12.02 -15.70 1.47
C ALA A 52 -12.54 -16.77 2.44
N PHE A 53 -12.84 -16.38 3.68
CA PHE A 53 -12.97 -17.34 4.79
C PHE A 53 -14.31 -17.27 5.53
N ILE A 54 -15.07 -16.19 5.39
CA ILE A 54 -16.29 -15.97 6.19
C ILE A 54 -17.55 -16.05 5.33
N SER A 55 -17.51 -15.50 4.11
CA SER A 55 -18.64 -15.42 3.18
C SER A 55 -19.38 -16.76 3.01
N LYS A 56 -18.64 -17.85 2.81
CA LYS A 56 -19.16 -19.22 2.64
C LYS A 56 -19.98 -19.73 3.85
N PHE A 57 -19.75 -19.19 5.04
CA PHE A 57 -20.47 -19.62 6.26
C PHE A 57 -21.70 -18.76 6.58
N ILE A 58 -21.80 -17.55 6.01
CA ILE A 58 -22.84 -16.57 6.34
C ILE A 58 -23.83 -16.37 5.20
N GLU A 59 -23.35 -16.33 3.95
CA GLU A 59 -24.18 -16.01 2.79
C GLU A 59 -24.82 -17.27 2.21
N ASP A 60 -26.12 -17.17 1.88
CA ASP A 60 -26.84 -18.24 1.18
C ASP A 60 -26.27 -18.45 -0.23
N PRO A 61 -26.05 -19.71 -0.68
CA PRO A 61 -25.44 -20.02 -1.97
C PRO A 61 -26.15 -19.41 -3.19
N ASP A 62 -27.45 -19.15 -3.08
CA ASP A 62 -28.32 -18.71 -4.18
C ASP A 62 -28.48 -17.18 -4.29
N VAL A 63 -28.07 -16.43 -3.26
CA VAL A 63 -28.26 -14.95 -3.16
C VAL A 63 -26.96 -14.21 -2.84
N GLY A 64 -25.92 -14.94 -2.42
CA GLY A 64 -24.63 -14.39 -2.02
C GLY A 64 -23.87 -13.67 -3.15
N THR A 65 -22.92 -12.84 -2.73
CA THR A 65 -22.03 -12.07 -3.62
C THR A 65 -21.05 -12.94 -4.42
N CYS A 66 -20.94 -14.22 -4.05
CA CYS A 66 -20.16 -15.22 -4.76
C CYS A 66 -21.07 -16.08 -5.64
N SER A 67 -21.20 -15.68 -6.91
CA SER A 67 -21.95 -16.41 -7.94
C SER A 67 -21.11 -17.57 -8.51
N GLY A 68 -20.97 -18.68 -7.78
CA GLY A 68 -20.22 -19.85 -8.26
C GLY A 68 -19.89 -20.89 -7.18
N LEU A 69 -19.23 -21.99 -7.58
CA LEU A 69 -18.84 -23.09 -6.70
C LEU A 69 -17.77 -22.67 -5.65
N ASP A 70 -16.88 -21.75 -6.02
CA ASP A 70 -15.79 -21.24 -5.16
C ASP A 70 -15.72 -19.71 -5.23
N CYS A 71 -15.59 -19.03 -4.08
CA CYS A 71 -15.54 -17.56 -3.98
C CYS A 71 -14.24 -16.93 -4.55
N MET A 72 -13.40 -17.75 -5.18
CA MET A 72 -12.09 -17.40 -5.72
C MET A 72 -12.15 -16.41 -6.89
N GLU A 73 -13.17 -16.51 -7.73
CA GLU A 73 -13.35 -15.57 -8.85
C GLU A 73 -13.59 -14.15 -8.35
N ALA A 74 -14.38 -13.98 -7.28
CA ALA A 74 -14.60 -12.68 -6.66
C ALA A 74 -13.30 -12.11 -6.05
N LEU A 75 -12.49 -12.96 -5.40
CA LEU A 75 -11.16 -12.57 -4.92
C LEU A 75 -10.26 -12.11 -6.06
N ALA A 76 -10.14 -12.90 -7.13
CA ALA A 76 -9.31 -12.59 -8.28
C ALA A 76 -9.76 -11.28 -8.97
N THR A 77 -11.07 -11.10 -9.12
CA THR A 77 -11.65 -9.88 -9.69
C THR A 77 -11.33 -8.65 -8.85
N ASN A 78 -11.46 -8.74 -7.52
CA ASN A 78 -11.10 -7.66 -6.62
C ASN A 78 -9.60 -7.32 -6.68
N LEU A 79 -8.72 -8.33 -6.76
CA LEU A 79 -7.29 -8.11 -6.95
C LEU A 79 -7.00 -7.35 -8.26
N VAL A 80 -7.59 -7.78 -9.37
CA VAL A 80 -7.45 -7.10 -10.67
C VAL A 80 -7.92 -5.65 -10.58
N ILE A 81 -9.08 -5.40 -9.98
CA ILE A 81 -9.61 -4.04 -9.80
C ILE A 81 -8.62 -3.19 -9.01
N ILE A 82 -8.06 -3.70 -7.91
CA ILE A 82 -7.11 -2.96 -7.09
C ILE A 82 -5.84 -2.62 -7.88
N TYR A 83 -5.23 -3.59 -8.57
CA TYR A 83 -4.05 -3.33 -9.39
C TYR A 83 -4.33 -2.33 -10.51
N MET A 84 -5.50 -2.40 -11.15
CA MET A 84 -5.90 -1.43 -12.17
C MET A 84 -6.12 -0.02 -11.61
N VAL A 85 -6.74 0.08 -10.42
CA VAL A 85 -6.94 1.36 -9.73
C VAL A 85 -5.61 1.96 -9.29
N GLN A 86 -4.65 1.16 -8.81
CA GLN A 86 -3.29 1.63 -8.48
C GLN A 86 -2.55 2.12 -9.72
N LEU A 87 -2.57 1.35 -10.80
CA LEU A 87 -1.90 1.67 -12.07
C LEU A 87 -2.40 3.01 -12.66
N ILE A 88 -3.71 3.27 -12.58
CA ILE A 88 -4.33 4.43 -13.22
C ILE A 88 -4.51 5.57 -12.22
N SER A 89 -5.25 5.34 -11.13
CA SER A 89 -5.67 6.42 -10.23
C SER A 89 -4.58 6.82 -9.25
N GLY A 90 -3.83 5.86 -8.68
CA GLY A 90 -2.79 6.15 -7.69
C GLY A 90 -1.70 7.02 -8.30
N ASN A 91 -1.05 6.46 -9.31
CA ASN A 91 -0.01 7.11 -10.13
C ASN A 91 -0.43 8.49 -10.67
N MET A 92 -1.66 8.62 -11.17
CA MET A 92 -2.14 9.91 -11.70
C MET A 92 -2.30 10.97 -10.61
N THR A 93 -2.91 10.62 -9.47
CA THR A 93 -3.08 11.60 -8.39
C THR A 93 -1.76 12.07 -7.82
N GLU A 94 -0.81 11.16 -7.71
CA GLU A 94 0.51 11.42 -7.14
C GLU A 94 1.41 12.28 -8.03
N VAL A 95 1.31 12.14 -9.35
CA VAL A 95 2.07 13.00 -10.28
C VAL A 95 1.34 14.32 -10.54
N ILE A 96 0.02 14.29 -10.70
CA ILE A 96 -0.75 15.47 -11.14
C ILE A 96 -0.97 16.47 -10.00
N LEU A 97 -1.30 16.01 -8.80
CA LEU A 97 -1.60 16.92 -7.69
C LEU A 97 -0.43 17.85 -7.33
N PRO A 98 0.81 17.36 -7.10
CA PRO A 98 1.92 18.25 -6.77
C PRO A 98 2.31 19.12 -7.97
N TYR A 99 2.22 18.62 -9.21
CA TYR A 99 2.42 19.43 -10.41
C TYR A 99 1.42 20.58 -10.51
N VAL A 100 0.14 20.33 -10.24
CA VAL A 100 -0.91 21.37 -10.25
C VAL A 100 -0.69 22.37 -9.13
N LYS A 101 -0.38 21.92 -7.90
CA LYS A 101 -0.05 22.81 -6.77
C LYS A 101 1.12 23.73 -7.09
N TYR A 102 2.21 23.17 -7.61
CA TYR A 102 3.39 23.91 -8.06
C TYR A 102 3.02 24.98 -9.10
N ARG A 103 2.25 24.61 -10.13
CA ARG A 103 1.82 25.55 -11.19
C ARG A 103 0.90 26.64 -10.66
N MET A 104 0.04 26.34 -9.69
CA MET A 104 -0.82 27.33 -9.02
C MET A 104 0.00 28.31 -8.18
N LYS A 105 1.01 27.82 -7.44
CA LYS A 105 1.91 28.66 -6.62
C LYS A 105 2.73 29.61 -7.49
N LEU A 106 3.34 29.12 -8.57
CA LEU A 106 4.03 29.97 -9.56
C LEU A 106 3.10 31.03 -10.16
N ARG A 107 1.87 30.66 -10.54
CA ARG A 107 0.90 31.63 -11.06
C ARG A 107 0.50 32.69 -10.03
N ALA A 108 0.46 32.35 -8.75
CA ALA A 108 0.18 33.29 -7.68
C ALA A 108 1.36 34.27 -7.46
N GLU A 109 2.60 33.78 -7.55
CA GLU A 109 3.82 34.58 -7.39
C GLU A 109 4.14 35.45 -8.61
N THR A 110 3.88 34.95 -9.83
CA THR A 110 4.06 35.69 -11.10
C THR A 110 2.88 36.60 -11.42
N LYS A 111 1.80 36.56 -10.63
CA LYS A 111 0.63 37.42 -10.86
C LYS A 111 1.10 38.85 -10.66
N GLU A 112 1.07 39.65 -11.74
CA GLU A 112 1.48 41.05 -11.72
C GLU A 112 0.88 41.74 -10.50
N LYS A 113 1.72 42.23 -9.58
CA LYS A 113 1.27 43.23 -8.63
C LYS A 113 0.83 44.42 -9.47
N LYS A 114 -0.47 44.76 -9.43
CA LYS A 114 -0.97 46.03 -9.96
C LYS A 114 -0.36 47.15 -9.12
N ASP A 115 0.88 47.52 -9.37
CA ASP A 115 1.40 48.79 -8.89
C ASP A 115 0.80 49.88 -9.77
N GLU A 116 0.04 50.78 -9.14
CA GLU A 116 -0.79 51.79 -9.80
C GLU A 116 -0.01 52.83 -10.64
N LYS A 117 1.33 52.77 -10.72
CA LYS A 117 2.15 53.87 -11.31
C LYS A 117 3.42 53.45 -12.08
N GLY A 118 3.51 52.23 -12.62
CA GLY A 118 4.70 51.82 -13.40
C GLY A 118 4.39 50.99 -14.65
N PRO A 119 5.30 50.93 -15.64
CA PRO A 119 5.19 49.96 -16.72
C PRO A 119 5.15 48.55 -16.15
N ARG A 120 4.34 47.66 -16.76
CA ARG A 120 4.24 46.25 -16.38
C ARG A 120 5.57 45.54 -16.63
N GLU A 121 6.47 45.55 -15.65
CA GLU A 121 7.63 44.67 -15.66
C GLU A 121 7.18 43.28 -15.22
N ARG A 122 7.40 42.27 -16.08
CA ARG A 122 7.33 40.89 -15.64
C ARG A 122 8.40 40.70 -14.58
N THR A 123 7.99 40.34 -13.36
CA THR A 123 8.92 39.91 -12.32
C THR A 123 9.79 38.80 -12.88
N GLN A 124 11.09 39.04 -13.03
CA GLN A 124 12.04 38.00 -13.40
C GLN A 124 12.20 37.11 -12.18
N ILE A 125 11.71 35.88 -12.28
CA ILE A 125 11.85 34.87 -11.23
C ILE A 125 13.18 34.18 -11.42
N THR A 126 13.97 34.14 -10.37
CA THR A 126 15.27 33.44 -10.32
C THR A 126 15.08 31.93 -10.28
N GLN A 127 16.11 31.16 -10.63
CA GLN A 127 16.01 29.69 -10.60
C GLN A 127 15.75 29.19 -9.17
N GLU A 128 16.34 29.85 -8.18
CA GLU A 128 16.21 29.54 -6.77
C GLU A 128 14.77 29.72 -6.27
N GLU A 129 14.09 30.77 -6.74
CA GLU A 129 12.67 31.01 -6.44
C GLU A 129 11.77 29.94 -7.09
N ILE A 130 12.09 29.50 -8.31
CA ILE A 130 11.37 28.39 -8.98
C ILE A 130 11.54 27.09 -8.19
N ASP A 131 12.77 26.77 -7.77
CA ASP A 131 13.04 25.57 -6.99
C ASP A 131 12.38 25.65 -5.61
N TYR A 132 12.36 26.82 -4.98
CA TYR A 132 11.61 27.06 -3.75
C TYR A 132 10.09 26.99 -3.95
N ALA A 133 9.59 27.19 -5.18
CA ALA A 133 8.17 27.04 -5.46
C ALA A 133 7.71 25.57 -5.43
N LEU A 134 8.60 24.59 -5.64
CA LEU A 134 8.28 23.16 -5.56
C LEU A 134 7.78 22.74 -4.17
N GLU A 135 7.11 21.58 -4.11
CA GLU A 135 6.58 21.01 -2.85
C GLU A 135 7.73 20.49 -1.99
N GLU A 136 7.63 20.64 -0.67
CA GLU A 136 8.61 20.11 0.26
C GLU A 136 8.39 18.60 0.43
N TYR A 137 9.47 17.83 0.39
CA TYR A 137 9.41 16.38 0.59
C TYR A 137 9.63 16.08 2.08
N ASP A 138 8.55 15.76 2.78
CA ASP A 138 8.63 15.24 4.16
C ASP A 138 9.21 13.83 4.11
N VAL A 139 10.52 13.73 4.36
CA VAL A 139 11.25 12.46 4.23
C VAL A 139 10.61 11.37 5.07
N MET A 140 10.18 11.65 6.30
CA MET A 140 9.57 10.64 7.17
C MET A 140 8.20 10.22 6.65
N MET A 141 7.26 11.17 6.50
CA MET A 141 5.89 10.81 6.15
C MET A 141 5.77 10.25 4.72
N SER A 142 6.51 10.83 3.76
CA SER A 142 6.50 10.36 2.39
C SER A 142 7.09 8.96 2.27
N THR A 143 8.23 8.67 2.91
CA THR A 143 8.80 7.31 2.85
C THR A 143 7.91 6.28 3.54
N ILE A 144 7.26 6.62 4.66
CA ILE A 144 6.28 5.75 5.31
C ILE A 144 5.11 5.45 4.36
N SER A 145 4.62 6.45 3.63
CA SER A 145 3.53 6.28 2.67
C SER A 145 3.96 5.39 1.48
N ASP A 146 5.11 5.68 0.89
CA ASP A 146 5.66 4.93 -0.25
C ASP A 146 5.90 3.44 0.13
N TYR A 147 6.48 3.18 1.32
CA TYR A 147 6.65 1.81 1.80
C TYR A 147 5.32 1.13 2.20
N ALA A 148 4.37 1.87 2.76
CA ALA A 148 3.07 1.32 3.09
C ALA A 148 2.33 0.83 1.85
N GLU A 149 2.39 1.59 0.76
CA GLU A 149 1.85 1.18 -0.54
C GLU A 149 2.49 -0.12 -1.04
N MET A 150 3.83 -0.19 -1.03
CA MET A 150 4.56 -1.41 -1.37
C MET A 150 4.18 -2.60 -0.47
N ALA A 151 4.04 -2.39 0.84
CA ALA A 151 3.70 -3.44 1.80
C ALA A 151 2.27 -3.97 1.62
N ILE A 152 1.31 -3.08 1.35
CA ILE A 152 -0.07 -3.47 1.03
C ILE A 152 -0.12 -4.24 -0.31
N GLN A 153 0.58 -3.77 -1.33
CA GLN A 153 0.66 -4.47 -2.62
C GLN A 153 1.28 -5.87 -2.47
N PHE A 154 2.38 -5.97 -1.70
CA PHE A 154 2.98 -7.25 -1.34
C PHE A 154 2.01 -8.17 -0.61
N GLY A 155 1.19 -7.63 0.29
CA GLY A 155 0.15 -8.41 0.98
C GLY A 155 -0.93 -8.92 0.01
N TYR A 156 -1.44 -8.09 -0.90
CA TYR A 156 -2.41 -8.54 -1.92
C TYR A 156 -1.82 -9.62 -2.82
N LEU A 157 -0.55 -9.49 -3.19
CA LEU A 157 0.16 -10.48 -3.97
C LEU A 157 0.31 -11.80 -3.22
N THR A 158 0.81 -11.76 -1.99
CA THR A 158 1.25 -12.97 -1.28
C THR A 158 0.13 -13.69 -0.55
N LEU A 159 -0.80 -12.99 0.10
CA LEU A 159 -1.86 -13.61 0.91
C LEU A 159 -2.88 -14.41 0.08
N PHE A 160 -3.07 -14.03 -1.19
CA PHE A 160 -4.14 -14.55 -2.05
C PHE A 160 -3.64 -15.06 -3.41
N VAL A 161 -2.33 -15.36 -3.54
CA VAL A 161 -1.74 -15.81 -4.82
C VAL A 161 -2.41 -17.07 -5.37
N ALA A 162 -2.88 -17.95 -4.49
CA ALA A 162 -3.60 -19.16 -4.89
C ALA A 162 -4.90 -18.86 -5.65
N ALA A 163 -5.56 -17.73 -5.36
CA ALA A 163 -6.78 -17.30 -6.06
C ALA A 163 -6.48 -16.71 -7.45
N MET A 164 -5.30 -16.09 -7.64
CA MET A 164 -4.91 -15.49 -8.91
C MET A 164 -3.42 -15.72 -9.22
N PRO A 165 -3.08 -16.83 -9.92
CA PRO A 165 -1.69 -17.13 -10.28
C PRO A 165 -1.03 -16.10 -11.21
N LEU A 166 -1.82 -15.28 -11.94
CA LEU A 166 -1.30 -14.19 -12.78
C LEU A 166 -0.98 -12.90 -12.00
N ALA A 167 -1.33 -12.79 -10.71
CA ALA A 167 -1.08 -11.60 -9.91
C ALA A 167 0.39 -11.12 -9.91
N PRO A 168 1.42 -12.00 -9.88
CA PRO A 168 2.82 -11.57 -9.95
C PRO A 168 3.17 -10.79 -11.23
N LEU A 169 2.55 -11.13 -12.37
CA LEU A 169 2.80 -10.41 -13.62
C LEU A 169 2.17 -9.01 -13.60
N LEU A 170 0.98 -8.87 -13.00
CA LEU A 170 0.35 -7.56 -12.82
C LEU A 170 1.14 -6.69 -11.85
N ALA A 171 1.60 -7.26 -10.73
CA ALA A 171 2.46 -6.57 -9.77
C ALA A 171 3.78 -6.11 -10.43
N LEU A 172 4.38 -6.93 -11.29
CA LEU A 172 5.59 -6.56 -12.01
C LEU A 172 5.38 -5.35 -12.93
N ILE A 173 4.27 -5.32 -13.69
CA ILE A 173 3.93 -4.17 -14.55
C ILE A 173 3.67 -2.93 -13.70
N SER A 174 2.91 -3.08 -12.61
CA SER A 174 2.63 -2.00 -11.67
C SER A 174 3.92 -1.40 -11.12
N ASN A 175 4.82 -2.24 -10.61
CA ASN A 175 6.10 -1.80 -10.03
C ASN A 175 7.01 -1.15 -11.08
N TRP A 176 6.97 -1.62 -12.33
CA TRP A 176 7.73 -0.99 -13.40
C TRP A 176 7.26 0.44 -13.69
N VAL A 177 5.94 0.68 -13.67
CA VAL A 177 5.37 2.03 -13.79
C VAL A 177 5.73 2.86 -12.55
N GLU A 178 5.58 2.28 -11.36
CA GLU A 178 5.79 2.94 -10.06
C GLU A 178 7.22 3.49 -9.93
N ILE A 179 8.23 2.70 -10.28
CA ILE A 179 9.63 3.16 -10.25
C ILE A 179 9.83 4.40 -11.13
N ARG A 180 9.10 4.52 -12.24
CA ARG A 180 9.21 5.65 -13.16
C ARG A 180 8.41 6.86 -12.68
N SER A 181 7.20 6.65 -12.15
CA SER A 181 6.37 7.72 -11.61
C SER A 181 7.01 8.33 -10.35
N ASP A 182 7.56 7.52 -9.45
CA ASP A 182 8.29 7.99 -8.27
C ASP A 182 9.56 8.76 -8.62
N ALA A 183 10.32 8.27 -9.61
CA ALA A 183 11.48 9.01 -10.09
C ALA A 183 11.07 10.36 -10.68
N PHE A 184 9.99 10.41 -11.47
CA PHE A 184 9.48 11.65 -12.02
C PHE A 184 9.00 12.61 -10.91
N LYS A 185 8.24 12.10 -9.93
CA LYS A 185 7.76 12.79 -8.74
C LYS A 185 8.90 13.54 -8.04
N LEU A 186 9.97 12.83 -7.69
CA LEU A 186 11.12 13.41 -6.99
C LEU A 186 11.94 14.39 -7.85
N LEU A 187 12.00 14.19 -9.16
CA LEU A 187 12.81 15.02 -10.06
C LEU A 187 12.11 16.32 -10.49
N THR A 188 10.77 16.35 -10.56
CA THR A 188 10.04 17.49 -11.15
C THR A 188 9.10 18.20 -10.20
N ASN A 189 8.61 17.53 -9.14
CA ASN A 189 7.53 18.05 -8.32
C ASN A 189 7.96 18.43 -6.90
N TYR A 190 9.06 17.84 -6.42
CA TYR A 190 9.59 18.06 -5.08
C TYR A 190 10.90 18.82 -5.08
N ARG A 191 11.14 19.56 -4.00
CA ARG A 191 12.47 20.07 -3.67
C ARG A 191 13.39 18.91 -3.33
N ARG A 192 14.68 19.07 -3.62
CA ARG A 192 15.69 18.08 -3.26
C ARG A 192 15.67 17.82 -1.74
N PRO A 193 15.34 16.59 -1.29
CA PRO A 193 15.34 16.27 0.12
C PRO A 193 16.76 16.25 0.67
N VAL A 194 16.89 16.51 1.97
CA VAL A 194 18.16 16.39 2.68
C VAL A 194 18.49 14.90 2.83
N PRO A 195 19.69 14.45 2.43
CA PRO A 195 20.06 13.05 2.56
C PRO A 195 20.19 12.67 4.04
N VAL A 196 19.53 11.58 4.42
CA VAL A 196 19.59 10.99 5.77
C VAL A 196 20.24 9.60 5.65
N GLN A 197 21.06 9.23 6.64
CA GLN A 197 21.65 7.90 6.70
C GLN A 197 20.69 6.93 7.40
N CYS A 198 20.43 5.79 6.77
CA CYS A 198 19.69 4.66 7.35
C CYS A 198 20.55 3.40 7.31
N GLN A 199 20.42 2.52 8.31
CA GLN A 199 21.14 1.25 8.36
C GLN A 199 20.35 0.12 7.68
N ASP A 200 19.03 0.19 7.76
CA ASP A 200 18.09 -0.79 7.25
C ASP A 200 16.77 -0.11 6.85
N ILE A 201 15.77 -0.92 6.47
CA ILE A 201 14.40 -0.47 6.18
C ILE A 201 13.54 -0.36 7.47
N GLY A 202 14.14 -0.51 8.65
CA GLY A 202 13.47 -0.45 9.95
C GLY A 202 12.41 -1.53 10.14
N THR A 203 11.34 -1.16 10.83
CA THR A 203 10.22 -2.06 11.15
C THR A 203 9.53 -2.68 9.93
N TRP A 204 9.70 -2.12 8.73
CA TRP A 204 9.18 -2.70 7.49
C TRP A 204 9.64 -4.15 7.28
N GLN A 205 10.87 -4.50 7.65
CA GLN A 205 11.36 -5.88 7.56
C GLN A 205 10.50 -6.85 8.39
N SER A 206 10.15 -6.44 9.61
CA SER A 206 9.27 -7.21 10.49
C SER A 206 7.85 -7.32 9.91
N ILE A 207 7.33 -6.24 9.33
CA ILE A 207 6.02 -6.21 8.65
C ILE A 207 6.00 -7.20 7.49
N PHE A 208 6.97 -7.14 6.57
CA PHE A 208 7.05 -8.07 5.44
C PHE A 208 7.14 -9.52 5.90
N THR A 209 7.92 -9.78 6.97
CA THR A 209 8.05 -11.13 7.55
C THR A 209 6.72 -11.65 8.10
N ILE A 210 5.96 -10.81 8.82
CA ILE A 210 4.63 -11.14 9.34
C ILE A 210 3.67 -11.44 8.20
N ILE A 211 3.65 -10.60 7.16
CA ILE A 211 2.82 -10.81 5.96
C ILE A 211 3.18 -12.11 5.27
N SER A 212 4.47 -12.43 5.12
CA SER A 212 4.92 -13.70 4.53
C SER A 212 4.47 -14.91 5.34
N CYS A 213 4.57 -14.86 6.67
CA CYS A 213 4.07 -15.93 7.53
C CYS A 213 2.55 -16.09 7.40
N ALA A 214 1.82 -14.98 7.39
CA ALA A 214 0.37 -14.98 7.17
C ALA A 214 0.01 -15.52 5.78
N ALA A 215 0.81 -15.23 4.75
CA ALA A 215 0.60 -15.72 3.39
C ALA A 215 0.71 -17.26 3.30
N VAL A 216 1.66 -17.87 4.01
CA VAL A 216 1.73 -19.34 4.10
C VAL A 216 0.43 -19.91 4.68
N MET A 217 -0.07 -19.29 5.76
CA MET A 217 -1.32 -19.70 6.40
C MET A 217 -2.54 -19.51 5.50
N SER A 218 -2.67 -18.33 4.88
CA SER A 218 -3.79 -17.98 4.03
C SER A 218 -3.85 -18.85 2.78
N ASN A 219 -2.74 -19.07 2.07
CA ASN A 219 -2.76 -19.91 0.86
C ASN A 219 -3.00 -21.38 1.17
N ALA A 220 -2.42 -21.92 2.25
CA ALA A 220 -2.74 -23.28 2.67
C ALA A 220 -4.24 -23.39 3.02
N ALA A 221 -4.80 -22.41 3.74
CA ALA A 221 -6.23 -22.42 4.08
C ALA A 221 -7.12 -22.32 2.84
N LEU A 222 -6.76 -21.47 1.87
CA LEU A 222 -7.46 -21.34 0.59
C LEU A 222 -7.47 -22.69 -0.16
N VAL A 223 -6.35 -23.39 -0.24
CA VAL A 223 -6.25 -24.67 -0.96
C VAL A 223 -7.07 -25.78 -0.29
N PHE A 224 -6.98 -25.92 1.04
CA PHE A 224 -7.61 -27.07 1.72
C PHE A 224 -9.04 -26.85 2.19
N PHE A 225 -9.46 -25.59 2.40
CA PHE A 225 -10.79 -25.29 2.94
C PHE A 225 -11.69 -24.50 1.98
N VAL A 226 -11.11 -23.82 0.99
CA VAL A 226 -11.89 -23.00 0.04
C VAL A 226 -11.99 -23.66 -1.32
N MET A 227 -10.87 -24.08 -1.94
CA MET A 227 -10.85 -24.67 -3.28
C MET A 227 -11.52 -26.06 -3.31
N GLU A 228 -12.76 -26.14 -3.80
CA GLU A 228 -13.44 -27.42 -3.98
C GLU A 228 -12.81 -28.26 -5.10
N SER A 229 -12.23 -27.62 -6.11
CA SER A 229 -11.52 -28.31 -7.20
C SER A 229 -10.34 -29.18 -6.74
N VAL A 230 -9.71 -28.84 -5.60
CA VAL A 230 -8.55 -29.57 -5.06
C VAL A 230 -8.95 -30.43 -3.87
N ALA A 231 -9.69 -29.84 -2.93
CA ALA A 231 -10.00 -30.49 -1.65
C ALA A 231 -11.39 -31.17 -1.63
N GLY A 232 -12.17 -31.08 -2.71
CA GLY A 232 -13.55 -31.59 -2.82
C GLY A 232 -13.69 -33.04 -2.40
N ASP A 233 -12.85 -33.92 -2.94
CA ASP A 233 -12.87 -35.36 -2.67
C ASP A 233 -12.20 -35.78 -1.36
N MET A 234 -11.57 -34.83 -0.65
CA MET A 234 -10.87 -35.11 0.61
C MET A 234 -11.84 -35.15 1.78
N SER A 235 -11.70 -36.17 2.65
CA SER A 235 -12.37 -36.17 3.95
C SER A 235 -11.98 -34.95 4.79
N ALA A 236 -12.86 -34.51 5.70
CA ALA A 236 -12.58 -33.38 6.58
C ALA A 236 -11.26 -33.56 7.36
N THR A 237 -10.98 -34.77 7.83
CA THR A 237 -9.71 -35.14 8.48
C THR A 237 -8.52 -35.01 7.52
N GLY A 238 -8.68 -35.44 6.26
CA GLY A 238 -7.66 -35.29 5.23
C GLY A 238 -7.32 -33.83 4.93
N ARG A 239 -8.33 -32.94 4.88
CA ARG A 239 -8.12 -31.50 4.67
C ARG A 239 -7.29 -30.86 5.78
N VAL A 240 -7.60 -31.17 7.04
CA VAL A 240 -6.86 -30.66 8.21
C VAL A 240 -5.41 -31.15 8.21
N TRP A 241 -5.18 -32.43 7.96
CA TRP A 241 -3.81 -32.96 7.88
C TRP A 241 -3.03 -32.38 6.70
N GLY A 242 -3.66 -32.24 5.53
CA GLY A 242 -3.05 -31.59 4.37
C GLY A 242 -2.63 -30.15 4.65
N PHE A 243 -3.49 -29.40 5.34
CA PHE A 243 -3.18 -28.05 5.82
C PHE A 243 -1.97 -28.04 6.76
N ILE A 244 -1.99 -28.85 7.82
CA ILE A 244 -0.90 -28.91 8.81
C ILE A 244 0.43 -29.32 8.18
N ILE A 245 0.42 -30.33 7.30
CA ILE A 245 1.63 -30.81 6.61
C ILE A 245 2.19 -29.72 5.71
N THR A 246 1.33 -29.05 4.93
CA THR A 246 1.75 -27.95 4.07
C THR A 246 2.36 -26.80 4.88
N LEU A 247 1.72 -26.40 5.98
CA LEU A 247 2.29 -25.38 6.87
C LEU A 247 3.66 -25.78 7.39
N TYR A 248 3.80 -27.01 7.90
CA TYR A 248 5.05 -27.49 8.47
C TYR A 248 6.18 -27.48 7.43
N ILE A 249 5.92 -28.02 6.23
CA ILE A 249 6.92 -28.06 5.14
C ILE A 249 7.35 -26.64 4.76
N VAL A 250 6.39 -25.73 4.53
CA VAL A 250 6.70 -24.39 4.05
C VAL A 250 7.40 -23.56 5.13
N PHE A 251 6.99 -23.65 6.41
CA PHE A 251 7.70 -22.94 7.48
C PHE A 251 9.10 -23.49 7.73
N VAL A 252 9.29 -24.81 7.63
CA VAL A 252 10.64 -25.40 7.70
C VAL A 252 11.52 -24.89 6.56
N LEU A 253 10.97 -24.74 5.35
CA LEU A 253 11.72 -24.14 4.23
C LEU A 253 12.00 -22.65 4.46
N GLN A 254 11.04 -21.90 5.01
CA GLN A 254 11.18 -20.45 5.24
C GLN A 254 12.21 -20.11 6.32
N PHE A 255 12.31 -20.92 7.37
CA PHE A 255 13.23 -20.66 8.50
C PHE A 255 14.45 -21.58 8.53
N GLY A 256 14.48 -22.61 7.70
CA GLY A 256 15.58 -23.56 7.60
C GLY A 256 16.59 -23.27 6.48
N VAL A 257 16.26 -22.36 5.56
CA VAL A 257 17.16 -21.79 4.54
C VAL A 257 17.64 -20.42 5.00
#